data_AF-A0A8T0I7Q1-F1
#
_entry.id   AF-A0A8T0I7Q1-F1
#
_cell.length_a   1.000
_cell.length_b   1.000
_cell.length_c   1.000
_cell.angle_alpha   90.00
_cell.angle_beta   90.00
_cell.angle_gamma   90.00
#
_symmetry.space_group_name_H-M   'P 1'
#
loop_
_entity.id
_entity.type
_entity.pdbx_description
1 polymer ?
#
loop_
_entity_poly.entity_id
_entity_poly.type
_entity_poly.pdbx_seq_one_letter_code
_entity_poly.pdbx_strand_id
1 'polypeptide(L)'
;MVLKMAALKMYCSSAIVGTTIGTSLESRTNGTTLASGEFVGLKMMPSLKVASFSTRSMPASAAPLSQLAKCWNTLSTEKKTLLHDMYDQQKQSPWYDNLRRPVTMLEPLIKSGVRGVTSNPTIFEKAITGSAEYDDQFRHCIREGKNVEEAYWELVIKDIQDACDLFLPLYQKSAGIDGYISVEVSPLLANETQQTIDSAKYLRKRVNRPNVLIKIPATLECIESIKQVIASSISVNVTLIFSLARYEAVIDAYLEGLEAVQGDLSKIASVASFFVSRVDSLVDKKLNAIGSEEALELKGKAANAQAALAFKLYQEKFSGPRWEALAKRGAQKQRVLWASTGVKDPSYPDTLYVNPLIGPETVTTMPDVALNAFVDHGTVARTIDANLGEAKRIYDKVEELGIKWEETGLQLEHEGVASFKKSFTDLVQNLTGKADALAKSI
;
A
#
# COMPACT_ATOMS: atom_id res chain seq x y z
N MET A 1 -63.70 2.54 -31.45
CA MET A 1 -63.32 1.32 -32.20
C MET A 1 -62.09 0.74 -31.53
N VAL A 2 -62.26 -0.24 -30.63
CA VAL A 2 -62.13 -1.69 -30.84
C VAL A 2 -60.71 -2.22 -30.57
N LEU A 3 -60.60 -2.91 -29.43
CA LEU A 3 -59.87 -4.15 -29.09
C LEU A 3 -58.39 -4.40 -29.48
N LYS A 4 -57.62 -4.75 -28.43
CA LYS A 4 -57.02 -6.09 -28.12
C LYS A 4 -56.62 -7.03 -29.29
N MET A 5 -55.40 -7.58 -29.20
CA MET A 5 -55.03 -9.02 -28.96
C MET A 5 -53.54 -9.25 -29.31
N ALA A 6 -52.70 -9.79 -28.40
CA ALA A 6 -52.34 -11.22 -28.19
C ALA A 6 -51.51 -11.81 -29.37
N ALA A 7 -50.50 -12.68 -29.26
CA ALA A 7 -49.96 -13.60 -28.24
C ALA A 7 -48.48 -13.92 -28.63
N LEU A 8 -47.60 -14.53 -27.82
CA LEU A 8 -47.57 -15.97 -27.53
C LEU A 8 -46.62 -16.29 -26.34
N LYS A 9 -47.06 -17.27 -25.54
CA LYS A 9 -46.41 -17.93 -24.39
C LYS A 9 -45.55 -19.13 -24.82
N MET A 10 -44.59 -19.54 -23.98
CA MET A 10 -44.43 -20.90 -23.39
C MET A 10 -43.23 -20.85 -22.41
N TYR A 11 -43.33 -20.94 -21.07
CA TYR A 11 -43.72 -21.99 -20.09
C TYR A 11 -42.73 -23.16 -19.87
N CYS A 12 -42.17 -23.21 -18.65
CA CYS A 12 -42.23 -24.30 -17.63
C CYS A 12 -41.28 -23.90 -16.46
N SER A 13 -41.71 -23.51 -15.24
CA SER A 13 -42.24 -24.31 -14.10
C SER A 13 -41.38 -25.55 -13.79
N SER A 14 -40.82 -25.73 -12.60
CA SER A 14 -41.45 -26.06 -11.28
C SER A 14 -40.30 -26.23 -10.25
N ALA A 15 -40.41 -26.24 -8.93
CA ALA A 15 -41.43 -25.93 -7.92
C ALA A 15 -40.71 -25.96 -6.55
N ILE A 16 -41.31 -25.26 -5.59
CA ILE A 16 -40.95 -25.12 -4.18
C ILE A 16 -41.43 -26.35 -3.40
N VAL A 17 -40.64 -26.82 -2.42
CA VAL A 17 -41.15 -27.58 -1.26
C VAL A 17 -40.47 -27.03 -0.01
N GLY A 18 -41.27 -26.46 0.89
CA GLY A 18 -40.90 -26.18 2.27
C GLY A 18 -41.50 -27.26 3.18
N THR A 19 -40.83 -27.52 4.31
CA THR A 19 -41.40 -28.29 5.41
C THR A 19 -40.94 -27.71 6.73
N THR A 20 -41.90 -27.24 7.51
CA THR A 20 -41.76 -26.86 8.92
C THR A 20 -42.14 -28.05 9.78
N ILE A 21 -41.33 -28.41 10.77
CA ILE A 21 -41.78 -29.12 11.98
C ILE A 21 -41.02 -28.53 13.17
N GLY A 22 -41.75 -28.09 14.18
CA GLY A 22 -41.22 -27.86 15.51
C GLY A 22 -41.99 -28.73 16.51
N THR A 23 -41.28 -29.29 17.49
CA THR A 23 -41.72 -29.45 18.88
C THR A 23 -40.52 -29.77 19.77
N SER A 24 -40.58 -29.22 20.97
CA SER A 24 -39.67 -29.28 22.12
C SER A 24 -39.55 -30.66 22.78
N LEU A 25 -38.42 -30.97 23.43
CA LEU A 25 -38.31 -31.24 24.88
C LEU A 25 -36.89 -31.66 25.29
N GLU A 26 -36.63 -31.44 26.58
CA GLU A 26 -35.37 -31.44 27.32
C GLU A 26 -34.70 -32.81 27.50
N SER A 27 -33.37 -32.80 27.75
CA SER A 27 -32.74 -33.23 29.02
C SER A 27 -31.42 -34.01 28.87
N ARG A 28 -30.40 -33.47 29.56
CA ARG A 28 -29.40 -34.10 30.46
C ARG A 28 -28.50 -35.28 30.01
N THR A 29 -27.20 -34.98 30.17
CA THR A 29 -26.14 -35.72 30.91
C THR A 29 -25.34 -36.87 30.29
N ASN A 30 -24.01 -36.65 30.37
CA ASN A 30 -22.93 -37.56 30.76
C ASN A 30 -22.48 -38.70 29.83
N GLY A 31 -21.16 -38.74 29.59
CA GLY A 31 -20.38 -39.92 29.94
C GLY A 31 -19.61 -40.64 28.82
N THR A 32 -18.32 -40.29 28.70
CA THR A 32 -17.15 -41.20 28.70
C THR A 32 -17.02 -42.43 27.77
N THR A 33 -15.84 -42.46 27.14
CA THR A 33 -14.89 -43.58 26.89
C THR A 33 -15.01 -44.55 25.70
N LEU A 34 -13.95 -44.46 24.87
CA LEU A 34 -12.98 -45.50 24.46
C LEU A 34 -13.36 -46.70 23.57
N ALA A 35 -12.65 -46.73 22.44
CA ALA A 35 -11.76 -47.82 21.96
C ALA A 35 -12.31 -48.98 21.11
N SER A 36 -11.73 -49.03 19.89
CA SER A 36 -11.14 -50.18 19.15
C SER A 36 -11.95 -51.45 18.90
N GLY A 37 -12.05 -51.82 17.61
CA GLY A 37 -12.38 -53.18 17.16
C GLY A 37 -12.40 -53.31 15.63
N GLU A 38 -11.26 -53.69 15.05
CA GLU A 38 -11.10 -54.40 13.76
C GLU A 38 -11.82 -55.78 13.82
N PHE A 39 -12.26 -56.51 12.79
CA PHE A 39 -12.20 -56.51 11.31
C PHE A 39 -13.28 -57.50 10.79
N VAL A 40 -13.25 -57.78 9.48
CA VAL A 40 -14.01 -58.78 8.67
C VAL A 40 -15.27 -58.18 8.03
N GLY A 41 -15.43 -58.07 6.71
CA GLY A 41 -14.76 -58.68 5.56
C GLY A 41 -15.86 -59.05 4.57
N LEU A 42 -16.11 -58.23 3.54
CA LEU A 42 -17.01 -58.62 2.45
C LEU A 42 -16.53 -58.10 1.09
N LYS A 43 -16.59 -59.02 0.13
CA LYS A 43 -16.04 -59.00 -1.22
C LYS A 43 -16.59 -57.89 -2.13
N MET A 44 -15.71 -57.44 -3.01
CA MET A 44 -15.94 -56.56 -4.17
C MET A 44 -17.03 -57.03 -5.14
N MET A 45 -17.74 -56.05 -5.72
CA MET A 45 -18.24 -56.05 -7.10
C MET A 45 -18.39 -54.58 -7.60
N PRO A 46 -18.50 -54.31 -8.92
CA PRO A 46 -17.52 -53.48 -9.63
C PRO A 46 -17.86 -51.98 -9.80
N SER A 47 -16.78 -51.26 -10.08
CA SER A 47 -16.62 -49.90 -10.59
C SER A 47 -17.80 -49.29 -11.37
N LEU A 48 -18.46 -48.32 -10.74
CA LEU A 48 -19.17 -47.24 -11.42
C LEU A 48 -18.20 -46.07 -11.60
N LYS A 49 -17.88 -45.80 -12.87
CA LYS A 49 -17.11 -44.62 -13.31
C LYS A 49 -17.81 -43.36 -12.84
N VAL A 50 -17.28 -42.71 -11.81
CA VAL A 50 -17.59 -41.31 -11.51
C VAL A 50 -16.97 -40.48 -12.63
N ALA A 51 -17.81 -39.84 -13.42
CA ALA A 51 -17.38 -38.86 -14.41
C ALA A 51 -16.58 -37.76 -13.71
N SER A 52 -15.34 -37.59 -14.12
CA SER A 52 -14.49 -36.47 -13.73
C SER A 52 -15.13 -35.18 -14.22
N PHE A 53 -15.73 -34.41 -13.32
CA PHE A 53 -15.96 -33.00 -13.57
C PHE A 53 -14.60 -32.31 -13.54
N SER A 54 -14.01 -32.17 -14.74
CA SER A 54 -12.97 -31.21 -15.02
C SER A 54 -13.52 -29.83 -14.67
N THR A 55 -13.12 -29.29 -13.53
CA THR A 55 -13.19 -27.84 -13.28
C THR A 55 -12.22 -27.21 -14.26
N ARG A 56 -12.76 -26.81 -15.41
CA ARG A 56 -12.05 -25.99 -16.39
C ARG A 56 -11.76 -24.66 -15.69
N SER A 57 -10.54 -24.53 -15.17
CA SER A 57 -10.00 -23.27 -14.70
C SER A 57 -10.10 -22.28 -15.86
N MET A 58 -10.92 -21.25 -15.68
CA MET A 58 -10.88 -20.11 -16.57
C MET A 58 -9.51 -19.45 -16.41
N PRO A 59 -8.76 -19.23 -17.50
CA PRO A 59 -7.52 -18.49 -17.38
C PRO A 59 -7.90 -17.06 -16.98
N ALA A 60 -7.31 -16.58 -15.89
CA ALA A 60 -7.22 -15.16 -15.62
C ALA A 60 -6.48 -14.54 -16.81
N SER A 61 -7.24 -13.96 -17.74
CA SER A 61 -6.71 -13.22 -18.88
C SER A 61 -6.05 -11.94 -18.37
N ALA A 62 -4.82 -12.06 -17.89
CA ALA A 62 -3.89 -10.94 -17.90
C ALA A 62 -3.66 -10.59 -19.37
N ALA A 63 -4.11 -9.41 -19.80
CA ALA A 63 -3.71 -8.88 -21.09
C ALA A 63 -2.18 -8.86 -21.15
N PRO A 64 -1.54 -9.27 -22.26
CA PRO A 64 -0.09 -9.27 -22.34
C PRO A 64 0.43 -7.83 -22.28
N LEU A 65 1.45 -7.58 -21.46
CA LEU A 65 2.16 -6.29 -21.31
C LEU A 65 2.68 -5.67 -22.63
N SER A 66 2.62 -6.41 -23.74
CA SER A 66 2.88 -5.87 -25.09
C SER A 66 1.80 -4.88 -25.56
N GLN A 67 0.59 -4.91 -25.00
CA GLN A 67 -0.40 -3.83 -25.14
C GLN A 67 -0.06 -2.63 -24.25
N LEU A 68 0.53 -2.86 -23.08
CA LEU A 68 0.93 -1.80 -22.15
C LEU A 68 2.06 -0.94 -22.72
N ALA A 69 3.06 -1.53 -23.38
CA ALA A 69 4.08 -0.75 -24.09
C ALA A 69 3.49 0.07 -25.26
N LYS A 70 2.42 -0.40 -25.91
CA LYS A 70 1.77 0.31 -27.03
C LYS A 70 0.99 1.56 -26.58
N CYS A 71 0.34 1.52 -25.42
CA CYS A 71 -0.33 2.72 -24.87
C CYS A 71 0.67 3.86 -24.59
N TRP A 72 1.90 3.54 -24.17
CA TRP A 72 2.94 4.54 -23.87
C TRP A 72 3.82 4.90 -25.08
N ASN A 73 4.04 3.98 -26.03
CA ASN A 73 4.86 4.22 -27.23
C ASN A 73 4.20 5.06 -28.32
N THR A 74 2.92 5.44 -28.16
CA THR A 74 2.22 6.26 -29.17
C THR A 74 2.22 7.76 -28.83
N LEU A 75 2.93 8.18 -27.78
CA LEU A 75 3.04 9.59 -27.36
C LEU A 75 4.38 10.19 -27.81
N SER A 76 4.58 10.28 -29.13
CA SER A 76 5.64 11.10 -29.72
C SER A 76 5.16 12.54 -29.86
N THR A 77 5.19 13.26 -28.74
CA THR A 77 5.22 14.73 -28.50
C THR A 77 4.92 14.92 -27.02
N GLU A 78 5.54 15.89 -26.36
CA GLU A 78 5.40 16.21 -24.92
C GLU A 78 3.94 16.52 -24.52
N LYS A 79 3.08 15.51 -24.48
CA LYS A 79 1.66 15.70 -24.14
C LYS A 79 1.53 15.74 -22.63
N LYS A 80 1.17 16.91 -22.12
CA LYS A 80 0.80 17.11 -20.71
C LYS A 80 -0.30 16.10 -20.33
N THR A 81 -0.14 15.47 -19.17
CA THR A 81 -1.06 14.46 -18.62
C THR A 81 -1.76 15.00 -17.37
N LEU A 82 -2.76 14.28 -16.85
CA LEU A 82 -3.40 14.62 -15.58
C LEU A 82 -2.44 14.62 -14.38
N LEU A 83 -1.33 13.88 -14.45
CA LEU A 83 -0.28 13.90 -13.41
C LEU A 83 0.46 15.24 -13.36
N HIS A 84 0.73 15.82 -14.54
CA HIS A 84 1.29 17.16 -14.61
C HIS A 84 0.32 18.19 -14.05
N ASP A 85 -0.97 18.09 -14.38
CA ASP A 85 -1.98 19.01 -13.87
C ASP A 85 -2.21 18.87 -12.36
N MET A 86 -2.17 17.65 -11.81
CA MET A 86 -2.20 17.39 -10.37
C MET A 86 -1.10 18.18 -9.65
N TYR A 87 0.14 18.16 -10.16
CA TYR A 87 1.21 18.94 -9.57
C TYR A 87 1.11 20.44 -9.88
N ASP A 88 0.99 20.81 -11.16
CA ASP A 88 1.06 22.20 -11.58
C ASP A 88 -0.07 23.05 -10.98
N GLN A 89 -1.29 22.50 -10.98
CA GLN A 89 -2.50 23.21 -10.54
C GLN A 89 -2.79 23.02 -9.06
N GLN A 90 -2.57 21.80 -8.52
CA GLN A 90 -2.99 21.46 -7.16
C GLN A 90 -1.83 21.27 -6.17
N LYS A 91 -0.57 21.32 -6.65
CA LYS A 91 0.65 21.14 -5.83
C LYS A 91 0.68 19.81 -5.07
N GLN A 92 0.01 18.78 -5.59
CA GLN A 92 0.14 17.41 -5.11
C GLN A 92 1.13 16.65 -6.02
N SER A 93 2.11 15.97 -5.44
CA SER A 93 3.08 15.18 -6.21
C SER A 93 2.58 13.76 -6.47
N PRO A 94 2.41 13.33 -7.73
CA PRO A 94 2.11 11.94 -8.05
C PRO A 94 3.38 11.09 -8.00
N TRP A 95 3.40 10.10 -7.13
CA TRP A 95 4.46 9.10 -7.00
C TRP A 95 3.97 7.74 -7.50
N TYR A 96 4.91 6.91 -7.92
CA TYR A 96 4.65 5.56 -8.39
C TYR A 96 4.99 4.54 -7.30
N ASP A 97 4.05 3.64 -7.00
CA ASP A 97 4.19 2.63 -5.94
C ASP A 97 4.69 1.28 -6.47
N ASN A 98 5.79 1.32 -7.23
CA ASN A 98 6.44 0.12 -7.75
C ASN A 98 7.89 0.43 -8.16
N LEU A 99 8.78 -0.55 -8.04
CA LEU A 99 10.16 -0.46 -8.53
C LEU A 99 10.61 -1.85 -8.97
N ARG A 100 11.12 -1.92 -10.19
CA ARG A 100 11.67 -3.15 -10.77
C ARG A 100 12.76 -2.85 -11.77
N ARG A 101 13.56 -3.87 -12.07
CA ARG A 101 14.53 -3.88 -13.16
C ARG A 101 13.86 -4.28 -14.50
N PRO A 102 14.27 -3.68 -15.64
CA PRO A 102 15.20 -2.55 -15.75
C PRO A 102 14.58 -1.24 -15.26
N VAL A 103 15.35 -0.46 -14.49
CA VAL A 103 14.88 0.79 -13.86
C VAL A 103 14.52 1.86 -14.91
N THR A 104 15.07 1.77 -16.13
CA THR A 104 14.72 2.62 -17.27
C THR A 104 13.24 2.56 -17.65
N MET A 105 12.49 1.53 -17.20
CA MET A 105 11.03 1.49 -17.32
C MET A 105 10.31 2.63 -16.61
N LEU A 106 10.98 3.36 -15.72
CA LEU A 106 10.44 4.57 -15.08
C LEU A 106 10.51 5.80 -16.00
N GLU A 107 11.34 5.81 -17.05
CA GLU A 107 11.48 6.99 -17.93
C GLU A 107 10.16 7.47 -18.54
N PRO A 108 9.29 6.60 -19.09
CA PRO A 108 8.00 7.04 -19.61
C PRO A 108 7.10 7.61 -18.51
N LEU A 109 7.17 7.07 -17.29
CA LEU A 109 6.39 7.55 -16.15
C LEU A 109 6.85 8.93 -15.69
N ILE A 110 8.17 9.16 -15.62
CA ILE A 110 8.77 10.46 -15.33
C ILE A 110 8.34 11.49 -16.37
N LYS A 111 8.47 11.15 -17.66
CA LYS A 111 8.02 12.01 -18.78
C LYS A 111 6.52 12.28 -18.73
N SER A 112 5.74 11.37 -18.16
CA SER A 112 4.30 11.50 -17.97
C SER A 112 3.91 12.23 -16.68
N GLY A 113 4.86 12.70 -15.88
CA GLY A 113 4.61 13.55 -14.72
C GLY A 113 4.81 12.90 -13.37
N VAL A 114 5.23 11.63 -13.28
CA VAL A 114 5.59 10.99 -11.99
C VAL A 114 6.81 11.68 -11.37
N ARG A 115 6.74 11.92 -10.05
CA ARG A 115 7.70 12.78 -9.32
C ARG A 115 8.46 12.09 -8.20
N GLY A 116 8.26 10.80 -8.00
CA GLY A 116 8.96 9.99 -7.00
C GLY A 116 8.49 8.54 -7.03
N VAL A 117 9.18 7.68 -6.29
CA VAL A 117 8.91 6.24 -6.27
C VAL A 117 8.94 5.68 -4.84
N THR A 118 8.00 4.81 -4.53
CA THR A 118 8.05 3.95 -3.33
C THR A 118 8.23 2.48 -3.72
N SER A 119 9.00 1.76 -2.90
CA SER A 119 9.06 0.30 -2.93
C SER A 119 8.71 -0.30 -1.57
N ASN A 120 8.56 -1.62 -1.54
CA ASN A 120 8.43 -2.43 -0.32
C ASN A 120 8.95 -3.85 -0.62
N PRO A 121 9.14 -4.71 0.40
CA PRO A 121 9.63 -6.08 0.19
C PRO A 121 8.80 -6.89 -0.82
N THR A 122 7.47 -6.84 -0.76
CA THR A 122 6.58 -7.60 -1.67
C THR A 122 6.76 -7.18 -3.13
N ILE A 123 7.03 -5.90 -3.40
CA ILE A 123 7.33 -5.40 -4.75
C ILE A 123 8.63 -6.05 -5.28
N PHE A 124 9.69 -6.03 -4.48
CA PHE A 124 10.97 -6.62 -4.88
C PHE A 124 10.91 -8.14 -5.00
N GLU A 125 10.18 -8.83 -4.13
CA GLU A 125 9.94 -10.27 -4.26
C GLU A 125 9.40 -10.61 -5.66
N LYS A 126 8.30 -9.96 -6.06
CA LYS A 126 7.67 -10.18 -7.35
C LYS A 126 8.59 -9.83 -8.51
N ALA A 127 9.33 -8.73 -8.39
CA ALA A 127 10.26 -8.29 -9.42
C ALA A 127 11.42 -9.29 -9.61
N ILE A 128 12.06 -9.71 -8.52
CA ILE A 128 13.24 -10.58 -8.56
C ILE A 128 12.86 -12.01 -8.95
N THR A 129 11.77 -12.55 -8.41
CA THR A 129 11.34 -13.93 -8.71
C THR A 129 10.68 -14.05 -10.08
N GLY A 130 9.94 -13.02 -10.51
CA GLY A 130 9.17 -13.02 -11.75
C GLY A 130 9.94 -12.62 -13.01
N SER A 131 11.25 -12.36 -12.92
CA SER A 131 12.06 -11.87 -14.03
C SER A 131 13.48 -12.42 -14.05
N ALA A 132 14.04 -12.60 -15.26
CA ALA A 132 15.43 -13.00 -15.47
C ALA A 132 16.42 -11.82 -15.38
N GLU A 133 15.92 -10.57 -15.35
CA GLU A 133 16.72 -9.34 -15.31
C GLU A 133 17.64 -9.24 -14.07
N TYR A 134 17.35 -10.04 -13.04
CA TYR A 134 18.12 -10.09 -11.80
C TYR A 134 19.17 -11.20 -11.78
N ASP A 135 19.08 -12.17 -12.69
CA ASP A 135 19.77 -13.46 -12.58
C ASP A 135 21.29 -13.33 -12.64
N ASP A 136 21.82 -12.43 -13.48
CA ASP A 136 23.26 -12.23 -13.63
C ASP A 136 23.89 -11.69 -12.34
N GLN A 137 23.34 -10.62 -11.77
CA GLN A 137 23.83 -10.06 -10.51
C GLN A 137 23.61 -11.02 -9.35
N PHE A 138 22.48 -11.74 -9.35
CA PHE A 138 22.21 -12.70 -8.29
C PHE A 138 23.19 -13.88 -8.34
N ARG A 139 23.47 -14.45 -9.53
CA ARG A 139 24.52 -15.45 -9.74
C ARG A 139 25.89 -14.96 -9.27
N HIS A 140 26.22 -13.71 -9.58
CA HIS A 140 27.48 -13.12 -9.13
C HIS A 140 27.56 -13.07 -7.59
N CYS A 141 26.51 -12.61 -6.90
CA CYS A 141 26.49 -12.57 -5.43
C CYS A 141 26.65 -13.97 -4.81
N ILE A 142 25.98 -14.97 -5.37
CA ILE A 142 26.09 -16.37 -4.90
C ILE A 142 27.52 -16.89 -5.08
N ARG A 143 28.17 -16.60 -6.22
CA ARG A 143 29.56 -17.01 -6.48
C ARG A 143 30.57 -16.33 -5.54
N GLU A 144 30.27 -15.12 -5.08
CA GLU A 144 31.07 -14.43 -4.06
C GLU A 144 30.86 -14.98 -2.64
N GLY A 145 29.98 -15.97 -2.45
CA GLY A 145 29.70 -16.58 -1.15
C GLY A 145 28.72 -15.79 -0.28
N LYS A 146 28.04 -14.78 -0.84
CA LYS A 146 26.99 -14.05 -0.12
C LYS A 146 25.80 -14.98 0.16
N ASN A 147 25.22 -14.85 1.35
CA ASN A 147 23.95 -15.50 1.64
C ASN A 147 22.79 -14.81 0.89
N VAL A 148 21.61 -15.42 0.91
CA VAL A 148 20.44 -14.95 0.14
C VAL A 148 19.99 -13.54 0.56
N GLU A 149 20.03 -13.23 1.85
CA GLU A 149 19.64 -11.91 2.35
C GLU A 149 20.66 -10.83 1.96
N GLU A 150 21.97 -11.14 2.05
CA GLU A 150 23.03 -10.26 1.57
C GLU A 150 22.88 -9.99 0.07
N ALA A 151 22.67 -11.04 -0.72
CA ALA A 151 22.43 -10.92 -2.15
C ALA A 151 21.19 -10.09 -2.47
N TYR A 152 20.08 -10.30 -1.74
CA TYR A 152 18.88 -9.48 -1.85
C TYR A 152 19.19 -7.99 -1.65
N TRP A 153 19.93 -7.64 -0.60
CA TRP A 153 20.29 -6.25 -0.34
C TRP A 153 21.19 -5.67 -1.45
N GLU A 154 22.12 -6.43 -2.03
CA GLU A 154 22.90 -5.97 -3.18
C GLU A 154 22.03 -5.68 -4.42
N LEU A 155 21.01 -6.51 -4.68
CA LEU A 155 20.05 -6.30 -5.77
C LEU A 155 19.21 -5.04 -5.53
N VAL A 156 18.63 -4.90 -4.34
CA VAL A 156 17.77 -3.78 -3.96
C VAL A 156 18.52 -2.46 -3.95
N ILE A 157 19.70 -2.41 -3.32
CA ILE A 157 20.50 -1.18 -3.24
C ILE A 157 20.88 -0.71 -4.65
N LYS A 158 21.21 -1.64 -5.56
CA LYS A 158 21.52 -1.29 -6.95
C LYS A 158 20.32 -0.67 -7.66
N ASP A 159 19.13 -1.28 -7.56
CA ASP A 159 17.92 -0.74 -8.18
C ASP A 159 17.55 0.64 -7.61
N ILE A 160 17.71 0.84 -6.29
CA ILE A 160 17.47 2.12 -5.62
C ILE A 160 18.47 3.18 -6.07
N GLN A 161 19.75 2.84 -6.21
CA GLN A 161 20.79 3.75 -6.72
C GLN A 161 20.46 4.19 -8.15
N ASP A 162 20.14 3.26 -9.03
CA ASP A 162 19.81 3.55 -10.43
C ASP A 162 18.54 4.42 -10.52
N ALA A 163 17.54 4.16 -9.68
CA ALA A 163 16.33 4.96 -9.65
C ALA A 163 16.61 6.37 -9.10
N CYS A 164 17.47 6.49 -8.09
CA CYS A 164 17.90 7.78 -7.58
C CYS A 164 18.62 8.59 -8.66
N ASP A 165 19.52 7.96 -9.42
CA ASP A 165 20.25 8.60 -10.51
C ASP A 165 19.30 9.06 -11.63
N LEU A 166 18.29 8.24 -11.95
CA LEU A 166 17.27 8.59 -12.94
C LEU A 166 16.39 9.78 -12.52
N PHE A 167 16.07 9.90 -11.23
CA PHE A 167 15.25 11.00 -10.69
C PHE A 167 16.08 12.22 -10.24
N LEU A 168 17.41 12.15 -10.25
CA LEU A 168 18.29 13.22 -9.81
C LEU A 168 18.05 14.57 -10.52
N PRO A 169 17.82 14.62 -11.86
CA PRO A 169 17.50 15.89 -12.52
C PRO A 169 16.22 16.55 -11.99
N LEU A 170 15.19 15.75 -11.66
CA LEU A 170 13.96 16.27 -11.06
C LEU A 170 14.21 16.75 -9.63
N TYR A 171 14.98 16.00 -8.84
CA TYR A 171 15.37 16.41 -7.49
C TYR A 171 16.07 17.77 -7.48
N GLN A 172 17.03 17.98 -8.39
CA GLN A 172 17.74 19.25 -8.53
C GLN A 172 16.81 20.37 -9.01
N LYS A 173 16.02 20.14 -10.07
CA LYS A 173 15.08 21.13 -10.63
C LYS A 173 14.02 21.56 -9.63
N SER A 174 13.59 20.65 -8.76
CA SER A 174 12.58 20.91 -7.72
C SER A 174 13.19 21.42 -6.40
N ALA A 175 14.50 21.71 -6.35
CA ALA A 175 15.21 22.12 -5.15
C ALA A 175 15.01 21.16 -3.96
N GLY A 176 14.98 19.86 -4.24
CA GLY A 176 14.78 18.81 -3.23
C GLY A 176 13.35 18.67 -2.73
N ILE A 177 12.35 19.25 -3.41
CA ILE A 177 10.94 19.01 -3.09
C ILE A 177 10.49 17.63 -3.62
N ASP A 178 10.95 17.21 -4.80
CA ASP A 178 10.55 15.93 -5.39
C ASP A 178 11.79 15.15 -5.89
N GLY A 179 11.58 14.07 -6.64
CA GLY A 179 12.65 13.23 -7.17
C GLY A 179 13.16 12.19 -6.18
N TYR A 180 12.36 11.86 -5.15
CA TYR A 180 12.73 10.92 -4.11
C TYR A 180 12.42 9.46 -4.45
N ILE A 181 13.30 8.57 -4.00
CA ILE A 181 13.12 7.12 -4.05
C ILE A 181 13.14 6.57 -2.62
N SER A 182 12.10 5.84 -2.22
CA SER A 182 12.01 5.26 -0.88
C SER A 182 12.49 3.81 -0.84
N VAL A 183 13.37 3.47 0.10
CA VAL A 183 13.80 2.10 0.41
C VAL A 183 13.46 1.78 1.86
N GLU A 184 12.82 0.64 2.12
CA GLU A 184 12.35 0.25 3.45
C GLU A 184 13.44 -0.49 4.23
N VAL A 185 13.53 -0.21 5.54
CA VAL A 185 14.29 -1.07 6.46
C VAL A 185 13.65 -2.47 6.52
N SER A 186 14.38 -3.47 7.04
CA SER A 186 13.80 -4.80 7.21
C SER A 186 12.56 -4.73 8.11
N PRO A 187 11.40 -5.29 7.70
CA PRO A 187 10.19 -5.26 8.52
C PRO A 187 10.32 -6.09 9.80
N LEU A 188 11.34 -6.95 9.89
CA LEU A 188 11.68 -7.69 11.11
C LEU A 188 12.08 -6.74 12.25
N LEU A 189 12.55 -5.52 11.93
CA LEU A 189 13.02 -4.52 12.88
C LEU A 189 11.91 -3.59 13.42
N ALA A 190 10.65 -3.79 13.03
CA ALA A 190 9.55 -2.89 13.37
C ALA A 190 9.29 -2.69 14.88
N ASN A 191 9.88 -3.54 15.75
CA ASN A 191 9.78 -3.43 17.20
C ASN A 191 11.17 -3.22 17.86
N GLU A 192 12.19 -2.93 17.06
CA GLU A 192 13.60 -2.93 17.44
C GLU A 192 14.20 -1.53 17.19
N THR A 193 14.07 -0.63 18.17
CA THR A 193 14.42 0.80 18.01
C THR A 193 15.86 1.01 17.55
N GLN A 194 16.84 0.45 18.27
CA GLN A 194 18.25 0.68 17.97
C GLN A 194 18.65 0.06 16.62
N GLN A 195 18.19 -1.16 16.35
CA GLN A 195 18.48 -1.86 15.11
C GLN A 195 17.84 -1.17 13.90
N THR A 196 16.66 -0.56 14.06
CA THR A 196 16.04 0.28 13.03
C THR A 196 16.90 1.50 12.71
N ILE A 197 17.42 2.19 13.74
CA ILE A 197 18.31 3.34 13.57
C ILE A 197 19.59 2.93 12.83
N ASP A 198 20.20 1.82 13.24
CA ASP A 198 21.43 1.33 12.63
C ASP A 198 21.21 0.87 11.18
N SER A 199 20.10 0.20 10.91
CA SER A 199 19.68 -0.19 9.55
C SER A 199 19.45 1.04 8.66
N ALA A 200 18.80 2.08 9.18
CA ALA A 200 18.59 3.32 8.44
C ALA A 200 19.90 4.03 8.08
N LYS A 201 20.84 4.13 9.04
CA LYS A 201 22.19 4.68 8.81
C LYS A 201 22.97 3.84 7.80
N TYR A 202 22.89 2.51 7.91
CA TYR A 202 23.52 1.59 6.98
C TYR A 202 22.99 1.78 5.55
N LEU A 203 21.67 1.77 5.34
CA LEU A 203 21.07 1.95 4.03
C LEU A 203 21.39 3.33 3.45
N ARG A 204 21.30 4.40 4.26
CA ARG A 204 21.65 5.76 3.81
C ARG A 204 23.10 5.84 3.33
N LYS A 205 24.02 5.18 4.02
CA LYS A 205 25.45 5.11 3.65
C LYS A 205 25.67 4.27 2.40
N ARG A 206 25.02 3.11 2.27
CA ARG A 206 25.18 2.19 1.13
C ARG A 206 24.58 2.75 -0.16
N VAL A 207 23.38 3.33 -0.10
CA VAL A 207 22.75 3.93 -1.27
C VAL A 207 23.54 5.15 -1.72
N ASN A 208 23.96 6.00 -0.78
CA ASN A 208 24.79 7.18 -1.04
C ASN A 208 24.27 8.06 -2.18
N ARG A 209 22.99 8.45 -2.10
CA ARG A 209 22.34 9.41 -2.99
C ARG A 209 21.58 10.45 -2.16
N PRO A 210 21.50 11.72 -2.60
CA PRO A 210 20.84 12.77 -1.83
C PRO A 210 19.31 12.64 -1.80
N ASN A 211 18.75 11.95 -2.79
CA ASN A 211 17.32 11.79 -3.01
C ASN A 211 16.77 10.41 -2.60
N VAL A 212 17.47 9.71 -1.70
CA VAL A 212 16.93 8.51 -1.04
C VAL A 212 16.14 8.88 0.21
N LEU A 213 14.98 8.27 0.39
CA LEU A 213 14.25 8.26 1.66
C LEU A 213 14.38 6.88 2.30
N ILE A 214 14.77 6.84 3.57
CA ILE A 214 14.70 5.59 4.33
C ILE A 214 13.29 5.44 4.86
N LYS A 215 12.62 4.34 4.51
CA LYS A 215 11.25 4.10 4.89
C LYS A 215 11.19 3.29 6.19
N ILE A 216 10.52 3.85 7.20
CA ILE A 216 10.46 3.33 8.57
C ILE A 216 8.98 3.24 8.98
N PRO A 217 8.50 2.10 9.50
CA PRO A 217 7.11 1.99 9.95
C PRO A 217 6.84 2.87 11.18
N ALA A 218 5.61 3.34 11.32
CA ALA A 218 5.14 4.14 12.44
C ALA A 218 4.62 3.27 13.59
N THR A 219 5.31 2.20 13.95
CA THR A 219 5.02 1.50 15.21
C THR A 219 5.41 2.38 16.38
N LEU A 220 4.89 2.06 17.58
CA LEU A 220 5.22 2.82 18.79
C LEU A 220 6.73 2.86 19.05
N GLU A 221 7.42 1.73 18.89
CA GLU A 221 8.86 1.57 19.07
C GLU A 221 9.68 2.34 18.01
N CYS A 222 9.14 2.46 16.80
CA CYS A 222 9.80 3.17 15.71
C CYS A 222 9.61 4.70 15.75
N ILE A 223 8.68 5.26 16.54
CA ILE A 223 8.57 6.73 16.71
C ILE A 223 9.90 7.32 17.19
N GLU A 224 10.53 6.69 18.18
CA GLU A 224 11.85 7.11 18.66
C GLU A 224 12.92 6.93 17.57
N SER A 225 12.83 5.86 16.79
CA SER A 225 13.76 5.61 15.68
C SER A 225 13.68 6.72 14.63
N ILE A 226 12.47 7.14 14.26
CA ILE A 226 12.20 8.20 13.28
C ILE A 226 12.86 9.50 13.75
N LYS A 227 12.63 9.90 15.00
CA LYS A 227 13.24 11.10 15.59
C LYS A 227 14.76 11.05 15.50
N GLN A 228 15.40 9.96 15.94
CA GLN A 228 16.86 9.86 15.96
C GLN A 228 17.49 9.79 14.56
N VAL A 229 16.80 9.17 13.59
CA VAL A 229 17.24 9.10 12.20
C VAL A 229 17.18 10.50 11.57
N ILE A 230 16.12 11.26 11.81
CA ILE A 230 16.01 12.66 11.37
C ILE A 230 17.07 13.54 12.04
N ALA A 231 17.29 13.38 13.35
CA ALA A 231 18.36 14.06 14.09
C ALA A 231 19.77 13.73 13.54
N SER A 232 19.92 12.59 12.87
CA SER A 232 21.13 12.20 12.14
C SER A 232 21.20 12.81 10.73
N SER A 233 20.31 13.76 10.40
CA SER A 233 20.18 14.40 9.07
C SER A 233 19.88 13.41 7.94
N ILE A 234 19.10 12.35 8.24
CA ILE A 234 18.66 11.36 7.25
C ILE A 234 17.19 11.61 6.92
N SER A 235 16.88 11.71 5.63
CA SER A 235 15.52 11.90 5.13
C SER A 235 14.71 10.60 5.24
N VAL A 236 13.47 10.70 5.73
CA VAL A 236 12.65 9.53 6.11
C VAL A 236 11.29 9.52 5.42
N ASN A 237 10.87 8.37 4.90
CA ASN A 237 9.48 8.09 4.56
C ASN A 237 8.83 7.30 5.71
N VAL A 238 8.01 7.94 6.52
CA VAL A 238 7.33 7.23 7.61
C VAL A 238 6.14 6.46 7.05
N THR A 239 5.99 5.16 7.32
CA THR A 239 4.95 4.29 6.73
C THR A 239 4.04 3.63 7.75
N LEU A 240 2.98 2.96 7.31
CA LEU A 240 2.01 2.26 8.18
C LEU A 240 1.28 3.20 9.16
N ILE A 241 0.95 4.41 8.72
CA ILE A 241 0.16 5.35 9.51
C ILE A 241 -1.33 5.12 9.20
N PHE A 242 -2.11 4.71 10.20
CA PHE A 242 -3.52 4.33 10.05
C PHE A 242 -4.51 5.14 10.91
N SER A 243 -4.00 5.98 11.82
CA SER A 243 -4.81 6.79 12.73
C SER A 243 -4.28 8.22 12.85
N LEU A 244 -5.17 9.16 13.19
CA LEU A 244 -4.79 10.54 13.48
C LEU A 244 -3.83 10.64 14.67
N ALA A 245 -4.06 9.86 15.73
CA ALA A 245 -3.19 9.82 16.90
C ALA A 245 -1.77 9.35 16.54
N ARG A 246 -1.64 8.31 15.71
CA ARG A 246 -0.32 7.88 15.24
C ARG A 246 0.32 8.92 14.33
N TYR A 247 -0.46 9.56 13.47
CA TYR A 247 0.05 10.60 12.58
C TYR A 247 0.58 11.80 13.37
N GLU A 248 -0.11 12.23 14.42
CA GLU A 248 0.36 13.27 15.32
C GLU A 248 1.72 12.92 15.94
N ALA A 249 1.87 11.71 16.48
CA ALA A 249 3.14 11.23 17.04
C ALA A 249 4.28 11.22 16.00
N VAL A 250 3.97 10.92 14.74
CA VAL A 250 4.94 10.97 13.63
C VAL A 250 5.37 12.41 13.32
N ILE A 251 4.44 13.37 13.30
CA ILE A 251 4.77 14.79 13.10
C ILE A 251 5.62 15.30 14.25
N ASP A 252 5.25 14.97 15.49
CA ASP A 252 5.99 15.43 16.66
C ASP A 252 7.41 14.86 16.68
N ALA A 253 7.61 13.58 16.34
CA ALA A 253 8.94 12.99 16.16
C ALA A 253 9.74 13.65 15.03
N TYR A 254 9.09 14.09 13.94
CA TYR A 254 9.74 14.82 12.86
C TYR A 254 10.25 16.18 13.33
N LEU A 255 9.39 16.96 14.00
CA LEU A 255 9.74 18.27 14.53
C LEU A 255 10.85 18.17 15.57
N GLU A 256 10.75 17.22 16.52
CA GLU A 256 11.80 16.98 17.53
C GLU A 256 13.14 16.56 16.89
N GLY A 257 13.09 15.73 15.84
CA GLY A 257 14.29 15.33 15.10
C GLY A 257 14.99 16.52 14.45
N LEU A 258 14.23 17.42 13.82
CA LEU A 258 14.76 18.65 13.23
C LEU A 258 15.31 19.63 14.29
N GLU A 259 14.64 19.72 15.44
CA GLU A 259 15.08 20.55 16.58
C GLU A 259 16.44 20.12 17.10
N ALA A 260 16.74 18.81 17.08
CA ALA A 260 18.01 18.25 17.52
C ALA A 260 19.19 18.49 16.56
N VAL A 261 18.92 18.69 15.26
CA VAL A 261 19.97 19.00 14.26
C VAL A 261 20.50 20.41 14.50
N GLN A 262 21.81 20.62 14.35
CA GLN A 262 22.42 21.95 14.39
C GLN A 262 22.61 22.50 12.97
N GLY A 263 22.35 23.80 12.77
CA GLY A 263 22.57 24.47 11.48
C GLY A 263 21.46 24.26 10.45
N ASP A 264 21.86 24.09 9.18
CA ASP A 264 21.01 24.03 7.99
C ASP A 264 20.17 22.74 7.92
N LEU A 265 18.86 22.91 7.78
CA LEU A 265 17.87 21.83 7.68
C LEU A 265 17.40 21.56 6.24
N SER A 266 17.88 22.32 5.25
CA SER A 266 17.39 22.28 3.86
C SER A 266 17.54 20.95 3.14
N LYS A 267 18.41 20.08 3.64
CA LYS A 267 18.69 18.75 3.07
C LYS A 267 17.91 17.62 3.74
N ILE A 268 17.10 17.92 4.76
CA ILE A 268 16.32 16.92 5.49
C ILE A 268 14.88 17.01 5.01
N ALA A 269 14.44 15.96 4.31
CA ALA A 269 13.08 15.83 3.83
C ALA A 269 12.37 14.67 4.52
N SER A 270 11.05 14.76 4.60
CA SER A 270 10.25 13.63 5.05
C SER A 270 8.88 13.62 4.41
N VAL A 271 8.31 12.43 4.31
CA VAL A 271 6.90 12.21 3.96
C VAL A 271 6.29 11.26 4.99
N ALA A 272 5.01 11.46 5.28
CA ALA A 272 4.23 10.62 6.18
C ALA A 272 3.18 9.83 5.38
N SER A 273 3.47 8.56 5.07
CA SER A 273 2.62 7.66 4.31
C SER A 273 1.39 7.21 5.12
N PHE A 274 0.31 7.97 4.97
CA PHE A 274 -1.01 7.75 5.57
C PHE A 274 -1.84 6.82 4.69
N PHE A 275 -2.21 5.65 5.22
CA PHE A 275 -2.86 4.58 4.45
C PHE A 275 -4.37 4.80 4.37
N VAL A 276 -4.94 4.66 3.18
CA VAL A 276 -6.37 4.91 2.94
C VAL A 276 -7.17 3.63 2.69
N SER A 277 -6.94 2.87 1.62
CA SER A 277 -7.85 1.77 1.25
C SER A 277 -7.96 0.65 2.29
N ARG A 278 -6.90 0.45 3.10
CA ARG A 278 -6.91 -0.55 4.18
C ARG A 278 -7.85 -0.16 5.32
N VAL A 279 -8.01 1.14 5.56
CA VAL A 279 -8.94 1.66 6.57
C VAL A 279 -10.36 1.31 6.17
N ASP A 280 -10.80 1.67 4.96
CA ASP A 280 -12.15 1.34 4.50
C ASP A 280 -12.37 -0.17 4.39
N SER A 281 -11.37 -0.96 3.97
CA SER A 281 -11.50 -2.43 3.96
C SER A 281 -11.86 -3.00 5.34
N LEU A 282 -11.28 -2.47 6.42
CA LEU A 282 -11.58 -2.91 7.78
C LEU A 282 -12.84 -2.25 8.35
N VAL A 283 -13.01 -0.94 8.18
CA VAL A 283 -14.17 -0.21 8.68
C VAL A 283 -15.45 -0.68 7.99
N ASP A 284 -15.45 -0.88 6.67
CA ASP A 284 -16.61 -1.40 5.93
C ASP A 284 -16.99 -2.81 6.41
N LYS A 285 -16.00 -3.65 6.75
CA LYS A 285 -16.28 -4.97 7.35
C LYS A 285 -16.99 -4.83 8.70
N LYS A 286 -16.56 -3.89 9.54
CA LYS A 286 -17.20 -3.61 10.84
C LYS A 286 -18.60 -3.00 10.66
N LEU A 287 -18.77 -2.06 9.72
CA LEU A 287 -20.07 -1.45 9.38
C LEU A 287 -21.07 -2.49 8.83
N ASN A 288 -20.61 -3.40 7.95
CA ASN A 288 -21.44 -4.51 7.46
C ASN A 288 -21.88 -5.44 8.60
N ALA A 289 -21.02 -5.67 9.60
CA ALA A 289 -21.37 -6.50 10.76
C ALA A 289 -22.40 -5.83 11.68
N ILE A 290 -22.42 -4.49 11.75
CA ILE A 290 -23.46 -3.73 12.47
C ILE A 290 -24.79 -3.79 11.70
N GLY A 291 -24.76 -3.61 10.38
CA GLY A 291 -25.90 -3.89 9.49
C GLY A 291 -27.07 -2.90 9.54
N SER A 292 -27.04 -1.87 10.39
CA SER A 292 -28.02 -0.78 10.38
C SER A 292 -27.89 0.08 9.12
N GLU A 293 -28.98 0.68 8.65
CA GLU A 293 -28.99 1.60 7.50
C GLU A 293 -27.92 2.70 7.63
N GLU A 294 -27.87 3.37 8.79
CA GLU A 294 -26.87 4.39 9.11
C GLU A 294 -25.42 3.90 8.98
N ALA A 295 -25.15 2.62 9.29
CA ALA A 295 -23.81 2.05 9.19
C ALA A 295 -23.45 1.74 7.73
N LEU A 296 -24.40 1.20 6.97
CA LEU A 296 -24.19 0.86 5.56
C LEU A 296 -24.01 2.12 4.69
N GLU A 297 -24.62 3.25 5.07
CA GLU A 297 -24.43 4.54 4.40
C GLU A 297 -23.03 5.13 4.56
N LEU A 298 -22.24 4.70 5.55
CA LEU A 298 -20.88 5.17 5.81
C LEU A 298 -19.79 4.42 5.03
N LYS A 299 -20.16 3.33 4.35
CA LYS A 299 -19.22 2.50 3.61
C LYS A 299 -18.47 3.29 2.53
N GLY A 300 -17.16 3.06 2.44
CA GLY A 300 -16.29 3.75 1.48
C GLY A 300 -16.11 5.25 1.71
N LYS A 301 -16.53 5.77 2.87
CA LYS A 301 -16.40 7.19 3.25
C LYS A 301 -15.37 7.43 4.36
N ALA A 302 -15.14 6.42 5.20
CA ALA A 302 -14.43 6.58 6.48
C ALA A 302 -12.94 6.93 6.28
N ALA A 303 -12.26 6.28 5.33
CA ALA A 303 -10.85 6.53 5.05
C ALA A 303 -10.60 7.94 4.50
N ASN A 304 -11.42 8.39 3.54
CA ASN A 304 -11.30 9.73 2.96
C ASN A 304 -11.66 10.83 3.97
N ALA A 305 -12.67 10.59 4.82
CA ALA A 305 -12.99 11.50 5.93
C ALA A 305 -11.81 11.63 6.91
N GLN A 306 -11.21 10.50 7.32
CA GLN A 306 -10.02 10.52 8.16
C GLN A 306 -8.83 11.20 7.48
N ALA A 307 -8.60 10.98 6.19
CA ALA A 307 -7.51 11.63 5.44
C ALA A 307 -7.68 13.15 5.38
N ALA A 308 -8.91 13.65 5.20
CA ALA A 308 -9.20 15.09 5.26
C ALA A 308 -8.86 15.69 6.64
N LEU A 309 -9.18 14.96 7.73
CA LEU A 309 -8.79 15.37 9.08
C LEU A 309 -7.28 15.28 9.33
N ALA A 310 -6.59 14.30 8.74
CA ALA A 310 -5.13 14.22 8.78
C ALA A 310 -4.50 15.43 8.08
N PHE A 311 -5.05 15.85 6.94
CA PHE A 311 -4.59 17.07 6.26
C PHE A 311 -4.82 18.33 7.09
N LYS A 312 -5.95 18.43 7.80
CA LYS A 312 -6.18 19.52 8.78
C LYS A 312 -5.12 19.53 9.88
N LEU A 313 -4.83 18.37 10.47
CA LEU A 313 -3.79 18.23 11.50
C LEU A 313 -2.40 18.63 10.97
N TYR A 314 -2.07 18.25 9.74
CA TYR A 314 -0.86 18.69 9.04
C TYR A 314 -0.77 20.22 8.96
N GLN A 315 -1.85 20.89 8.52
CA GLN A 315 -1.88 22.35 8.43
C GLN A 315 -1.66 23.01 9.80
N GLU A 316 -2.28 22.47 10.85
CA GLU A 316 -2.15 22.97 12.22
C GLU A 316 -0.72 22.81 12.76
N LYS A 317 -0.13 21.61 12.64
CA LYS A 317 1.19 21.30 13.20
C LYS A 317 2.35 21.97 12.47
N PHE A 318 2.23 22.20 11.16
CA PHE A 318 3.23 22.91 10.35
C PHE A 318 2.91 24.41 10.20
N SER A 319 2.48 25.02 11.31
CA SER A 319 2.21 26.44 11.44
C SER A 319 2.65 26.97 12.81
N GLY A 320 2.70 28.29 12.96
CA GLY A 320 3.01 28.94 14.23
C GLY A 320 4.50 28.90 14.65
N PRO A 321 4.82 29.39 15.86
CA PRO A 321 6.20 29.73 16.24
C PRO A 321 7.19 28.56 16.21
N ARG A 322 6.76 27.36 16.60
CA ARG A 322 7.61 26.14 16.59
C ARG A 322 8.07 25.82 15.17
N TRP A 323 7.12 25.76 14.23
CA TRP A 323 7.42 25.51 12.83
C TRP A 323 8.23 26.65 12.18
N GLU A 324 7.84 27.90 12.42
CA GLU A 324 8.53 29.07 11.85
C GLU A 324 10.01 29.15 12.26
N ALA A 325 10.35 28.73 13.48
CA ALA A 325 11.74 28.66 13.93
C ALA A 325 12.57 27.63 13.12
N LEU A 326 11.99 26.48 12.78
CA LEU A 326 12.61 25.46 11.95
C LEU A 326 12.68 25.87 10.48
N ALA A 327 11.60 26.45 9.95
CA ALA A 327 11.55 26.95 8.57
C ALA A 327 12.61 28.02 8.29
N LYS A 328 12.89 28.91 9.26
CA LYS A 328 13.99 29.91 9.17
C LYS A 328 15.37 29.28 9.03
N ARG A 329 15.54 28.02 9.44
CA ARG A 329 16.76 27.23 9.29
C ARG A 329 16.78 26.37 8.02
N GLY A 330 15.78 26.53 7.15
CA GLY A 330 15.65 25.79 5.89
C GLY A 330 14.81 24.52 5.99
N ALA A 331 14.13 24.25 7.10
CA ALA A 331 13.33 23.03 7.22
C ALA A 331 12.22 22.97 6.15
N GLN A 332 11.97 21.76 5.64
CA GLN A 332 10.82 21.47 4.78
C GLN A 332 9.69 20.87 5.63
N LYS A 333 8.42 21.04 5.23
CA LYS A 333 7.33 20.36 5.93
C LYS A 333 7.40 18.85 5.65
N GLN A 334 7.09 18.01 6.64
CA GLN A 334 6.85 16.59 6.36
C GLN A 334 5.49 16.47 5.66
N ARG A 335 5.51 16.31 4.33
CA ARG A 335 4.29 16.24 3.53
C ARG A 335 3.51 14.97 3.85
N VAL A 336 2.19 15.07 3.91
CA VAL A 336 1.33 13.88 3.94
C VAL A 336 1.47 13.16 2.60
N LEU A 337 1.65 11.83 2.65
CA LEU A 337 1.65 10.95 1.48
C LEU A 337 0.46 9.99 1.58
N TRP A 338 -0.47 10.05 0.63
CA TRP A 338 -1.60 9.12 0.56
C TRP A 338 -1.11 7.78 0.00
N ALA A 339 -1.11 6.74 0.84
CA ALA A 339 -0.61 5.41 0.52
C ALA A 339 -1.75 4.38 0.48
N SER A 340 -1.52 3.26 -0.22
CA SER A 340 -2.57 2.26 -0.46
C SER A 340 -3.81 2.88 -1.12
N THR A 341 -3.58 3.61 -2.23
CA THR A 341 -4.62 4.34 -2.99
C THR A 341 -5.30 3.47 -4.06
N GLY A 342 -4.91 2.20 -4.20
CA GLY A 342 -5.61 1.25 -5.07
C GLY A 342 -6.91 0.76 -4.42
N VAL A 343 -8.04 1.00 -5.10
CA VAL A 343 -9.38 0.57 -4.66
C VAL A 343 -9.47 -0.95 -4.54
N LYS A 344 -10.11 -1.42 -3.46
CA LYS A 344 -10.22 -2.85 -3.12
C LYS A 344 -11.60 -3.45 -3.39
N ASP A 345 -12.64 -2.62 -3.33
CA ASP A 345 -14.00 -3.00 -3.63
C ASP A 345 -14.35 -2.51 -5.06
N PRO A 346 -14.63 -3.41 -6.02
CA PRO A 346 -14.93 -3.03 -7.40
C PRO A 346 -16.27 -2.29 -7.56
N SER A 347 -17.10 -2.21 -6.52
CA SER A 347 -18.32 -1.38 -6.54
C SER A 347 -18.03 0.11 -6.34
N TYR A 348 -16.83 0.47 -5.88
CA TYR A 348 -16.41 1.86 -5.74
C TYR A 348 -15.74 2.35 -7.03
N PRO A 349 -15.82 3.66 -7.34
CA PRO A 349 -15.00 4.25 -8.40
C PRO A 349 -13.53 3.93 -8.15
N ASP A 350 -12.81 3.46 -9.17
CA ASP A 350 -11.38 3.11 -9.10
C ASP A 350 -10.45 4.29 -8.80
N THR A 351 -10.97 5.52 -8.84
CA THR A 351 -10.33 6.78 -8.45
C THR A 351 -10.70 7.26 -7.03
N LEU A 352 -11.46 6.49 -6.25
CA LEU A 352 -11.98 6.86 -4.91
C LEU A 352 -10.91 7.35 -3.93
N TYR A 353 -9.69 6.84 -4.02
CA TYR A 353 -8.59 7.21 -3.12
C TYR A 353 -7.53 8.10 -3.78
N VAL A 354 -7.85 8.68 -4.95
CA VAL A 354 -7.01 9.69 -5.59
C VAL A 354 -7.78 11.00 -5.68
N ASN A 355 -8.92 11.03 -6.38
CA ASN A 355 -9.67 12.26 -6.65
C ASN A 355 -10.00 13.05 -5.37
N PRO A 356 -10.56 12.45 -4.29
CA PRO A 356 -10.97 13.20 -3.11
C PRO A 356 -9.80 13.69 -2.25
N LEU A 357 -8.58 13.20 -2.48
CA LEU A 357 -7.42 13.47 -1.65
C LEU A 357 -6.46 14.49 -2.26
N ILE A 358 -6.83 15.09 -3.39
CA ILE A 358 -5.99 16.09 -4.05
C ILE A 358 -5.96 17.38 -3.23
N GLY A 359 -4.74 17.84 -2.91
CA GLY A 359 -4.51 19.09 -2.20
C GLY A 359 -3.04 19.53 -2.13
N PRO A 360 -2.79 20.79 -1.75
CA PRO A 360 -1.47 21.39 -1.85
C PRO A 360 -0.47 20.79 -0.86
N GLU A 361 0.79 20.73 -1.27
CA GLU A 361 1.92 20.25 -0.44
C GLU A 361 1.72 18.81 0.06
N THR A 362 1.03 17.97 -0.72
CA THR A 362 0.85 16.54 -0.42
C THR A 362 1.48 15.66 -1.50
N VAL A 363 1.56 14.38 -1.22
CA VAL A 363 1.99 13.35 -2.16
C VAL A 363 0.89 12.29 -2.25
N THR A 364 0.69 11.70 -3.42
CA THR A 364 -0.09 10.46 -3.55
C THR A 364 0.79 9.42 -4.22
N THR A 365 0.96 8.25 -3.61
CA THR A 365 1.68 7.14 -4.24
C THR A 365 0.67 6.15 -4.80
N MET A 366 0.78 5.86 -6.10
CA MET A 366 -0.23 5.11 -6.84
C MET A 366 0.39 3.82 -7.41
N PRO A 367 -0.20 2.64 -7.12
CA PRO A 367 0.14 1.43 -7.85
C PRO A 367 -0.34 1.53 -9.31
N ASP A 368 0.15 0.63 -10.18
CA ASP A 368 -0.14 0.62 -11.61
C ASP A 368 -1.62 0.86 -11.96
N VAL A 369 -2.53 0.15 -11.28
CA VAL A 369 -3.98 0.23 -11.54
C VAL A 369 -4.53 1.63 -11.22
N ALA A 370 -4.19 2.19 -10.06
CA ALA A 370 -4.68 3.51 -9.64
C ALA A 370 -4.07 4.64 -10.49
N LEU A 371 -2.79 4.53 -10.83
CA LEU A 371 -2.10 5.48 -11.69
C LEU A 371 -2.76 5.54 -13.07
N ASN A 372 -3.03 4.37 -13.67
CA ASN A 372 -3.66 4.29 -14.99
C ASN A 372 -5.10 4.81 -14.98
N ALA A 373 -5.91 4.42 -13.98
CA ALA A 373 -7.28 4.92 -13.84
C ALA A 373 -7.30 6.46 -13.70
N PHE A 374 -6.41 7.01 -12.89
CA PHE A 374 -6.32 8.46 -12.73
C PHE A 374 -5.87 9.17 -14.01
N VAL A 375 -4.90 8.62 -14.76
CA VAL A 375 -4.46 9.20 -16.04
C VAL A 375 -5.55 9.14 -17.11
N ASP A 376 -6.36 8.08 -17.12
CA ASP A 376 -7.44 7.88 -18.10
C ASP A 376 -8.65 8.80 -17.84
N HIS A 377 -9.13 8.87 -16.60
CA HIS A 377 -10.39 9.57 -16.28
C HIS A 377 -10.43 10.20 -14.88
N GLY A 378 -9.27 10.49 -14.28
CA GLY A 378 -9.17 11.22 -13.03
C GLY A 378 -9.73 12.65 -13.11
N THR A 379 -10.07 13.23 -11.96
CA THR A 379 -10.53 14.62 -11.88
C THR A 379 -9.53 15.44 -11.05
N VAL A 380 -8.93 16.46 -11.66
CA VAL A 380 -8.00 17.36 -11.00
C VAL A 380 -8.76 18.52 -10.37
N ALA A 381 -8.91 18.49 -9.04
CA ALA A 381 -9.49 19.58 -8.25
C ALA A 381 -8.96 19.52 -6.81
N ARG A 382 -8.84 20.65 -6.12
CA ARG A 382 -8.57 20.66 -4.67
C ARG A 382 -9.83 20.21 -3.93
N THR A 383 -9.77 19.02 -3.33
CA THR A 383 -10.91 18.38 -2.67
C THR A 383 -10.63 18.02 -1.21
N ILE A 384 -9.36 17.83 -0.84
CA ILE A 384 -8.97 17.30 0.48
C ILE A 384 -9.55 18.10 1.65
N ASP A 385 -9.74 19.40 1.47
CA ASP A 385 -10.22 20.34 2.48
C ASP A 385 -11.50 21.09 2.06
N ALA A 386 -12.19 20.60 1.02
CA ALA A 386 -13.40 21.24 0.51
C ALA A 386 -14.59 21.17 1.49
N ASN A 387 -14.67 20.12 2.32
CA ASN A 387 -15.77 19.95 3.29
C ASN A 387 -15.32 19.23 4.57
N LEU A 388 -14.45 19.89 5.35
CA LEU A 388 -13.96 19.36 6.63
C LEU A 388 -15.07 19.09 7.66
N GLY A 389 -16.18 19.83 7.59
CA GLY A 389 -17.34 19.62 8.46
C GLY A 389 -18.02 18.26 8.23
N GLU A 390 -18.18 17.86 6.96
CA GLU A 390 -18.69 16.53 6.62
C GLU A 390 -17.71 15.42 6.98
N ALA A 391 -16.42 15.62 6.70
CA ALA A 391 -15.38 14.66 7.09
C ALA A 391 -15.40 14.41 8.60
N LYS A 392 -15.53 15.47 9.41
CA LYS A 392 -15.68 15.34 10.87
C LYS A 392 -16.95 14.59 11.27
N ARG A 393 -18.11 14.90 10.66
CA ARG A 393 -19.36 14.17 10.95
C ARG A 393 -19.25 12.68 10.65
N ILE A 394 -18.68 12.30 9.50
CA ILE A 394 -18.46 10.89 9.13
C ILE A 394 -17.54 10.22 10.15
N TYR A 395 -16.42 10.88 10.49
CA TYR A 395 -15.46 10.36 11.46
C TYR A 395 -16.10 10.12 12.84
N ASP A 396 -16.86 11.10 13.34
CA ASP A 396 -17.56 11.00 14.63
C ASP A 396 -18.65 9.92 14.59
N LYS A 397 -19.44 9.84 13.49
CA LYS A 397 -20.53 8.86 13.36
C LYS A 397 -20.03 7.41 13.32
N VAL A 398 -18.88 7.15 12.67
CA VAL A 398 -18.22 5.84 12.73
C VAL A 398 -17.92 5.45 14.18
N GLU A 399 -17.47 6.40 15.00
CA GLU A 399 -17.18 6.17 16.41
C GLU A 399 -18.43 6.02 17.28
N GLU A 400 -19.50 6.78 17.00
CA GLU A 400 -20.81 6.64 17.66
C GLU A 400 -21.44 5.26 17.41
N LEU A 401 -21.17 4.65 16.26
CA LEU A 401 -21.56 3.27 15.93
C LEU A 401 -20.69 2.20 16.61
N GLY A 402 -19.76 2.60 17.48
CA GLY A 402 -18.92 1.70 18.27
C GLY A 402 -17.63 1.26 17.57
N ILE A 403 -17.29 1.80 16.40
CA ILE A 403 -16.02 1.52 15.73
C ILE A 403 -14.96 2.50 16.24
N LYS A 404 -14.14 2.06 17.20
CA LYS A 404 -13.10 2.89 17.79
C LYS A 404 -11.92 3.08 16.84
N TRP A 405 -11.58 4.34 16.55
CA TRP A 405 -10.49 4.70 15.65
C TRP A 405 -9.11 4.28 16.18
N GLU A 406 -8.89 4.37 17.50
CA GLU A 406 -7.65 3.93 18.13
C GLU A 406 -7.45 2.42 17.96
N GLU A 407 -8.46 1.61 18.32
CA GLU A 407 -8.42 0.15 18.16
C GLU A 407 -8.28 -0.26 16.69
N THR A 408 -8.99 0.42 15.79
CA THR A 408 -8.91 0.17 14.34
C THR A 408 -7.52 0.48 13.81
N GLY A 409 -6.93 1.60 14.24
CA GLY A 409 -5.56 1.98 13.89
C GLY A 409 -4.53 0.97 14.37
N LEU A 410 -4.61 0.53 15.63
CA LEU A 410 -3.72 -0.49 16.21
C LEU A 410 -3.87 -1.84 15.50
N GLN A 411 -5.10 -2.25 15.19
CA GLN A 411 -5.37 -3.47 14.44
C GLN A 411 -4.68 -3.42 13.07
N LEU A 412 -4.85 -2.33 12.32
CA LEU A 412 -4.23 -2.15 11.00
C LEU A 412 -2.70 -2.06 11.06
N GLU A 413 -2.15 -1.44 12.10
CA GLU A 413 -0.72 -1.38 12.36
C GLU A 413 -0.15 -2.79 12.56
N HIS A 414 -0.74 -3.57 13.48
CA HIS A 414 -0.33 -4.95 13.75
C HIS A 414 -0.46 -5.86 12.51
N GLU A 415 -1.61 -5.81 11.82
CA GLU A 415 -1.83 -6.58 10.59
C GLU A 415 -0.87 -6.16 9.48
N GLY A 416 -0.58 -4.86 9.37
CA GLY A 416 0.36 -4.29 8.40
C GLY A 416 1.78 -4.79 8.64
N VAL A 417 2.28 -4.70 9.87
CA VAL A 417 3.61 -5.20 10.26
C VAL A 417 3.69 -6.71 10.06
N ALA A 418 2.69 -7.46 10.51
CA ALA A 418 2.66 -8.91 10.35
C ALA A 418 2.69 -9.32 8.88
N SER A 419 1.90 -8.66 8.02
CA SER A 419 1.90 -8.89 6.58
C SER A 419 3.26 -8.59 5.96
N PHE A 420 3.96 -7.53 6.37
CA PHE A 420 5.27 -7.18 5.83
C PHE A 420 6.36 -8.14 6.29
N LYS A 421 6.36 -8.54 7.58
CA LYS A 421 7.25 -9.59 8.09
C LYS A 421 7.04 -10.89 7.33
N LYS A 422 5.78 -11.31 7.12
CA LYS A 422 5.45 -12.49 6.33
C LYS A 422 5.98 -12.38 4.90
N SER A 423 5.69 -11.28 4.20
CA SER A 423 6.21 -11.08 2.83
C SER A 423 7.73 -11.09 2.75
N PHE A 424 8.44 -10.58 3.76
CA PHE A 424 9.89 -10.63 3.78
C PHE A 424 10.42 -12.05 4.02
N THR A 425 9.81 -12.82 4.93
CA THR A 425 10.16 -14.23 5.13
C THR A 425 9.90 -15.06 3.88
N ASP A 426 8.72 -14.90 3.25
CA ASP A 426 8.36 -15.57 2.00
C ASP A 426 9.34 -15.20 0.87
N LEU A 427 9.72 -13.91 0.78
CA LEU A 427 10.73 -13.42 -0.15
C LEU A 427 12.06 -14.15 0.03
N VAL A 428 12.59 -14.23 1.25
CA VAL A 428 13.88 -14.89 1.50
C VAL A 428 13.81 -16.37 1.11
N GLN A 429 12.70 -17.05 1.41
CA GLN A 429 12.49 -18.45 1.01
C GLN A 429 12.44 -18.61 -0.52
N ASN A 430 11.69 -17.76 -1.21
CA ASN A 430 11.56 -17.79 -2.67
C ASN A 430 12.89 -17.48 -3.36
N LEU A 431 13.66 -16.52 -2.84
CA LEU A 431 15.01 -16.23 -3.34
C LEU A 431 16.00 -17.35 -3.05
N THR A 432 15.85 -18.08 -1.94
CA THR A 432 16.65 -19.29 -1.67
C THR A 432 16.41 -20.34 -2.75
N GLY A 433 15.14 -20.62 -3.08
CA GLY A 433 14.81 -21.56 -4.16
C GLY A 433 15.36 -21.11 -5.52
N LYS A 434 15.32 -19.81 -5.82
CA LYS A 434 15.92 -19.25 -7.03
C LYS A 434 17.46 -19.34 -7.03
N ALA A 435 18.11 -19.08 -5.90
CA ALA A 435 19.56 -19.22 -5.74
C ALA A 435 20.01 -20.66 -6.00
N ASP A 436 19.31 -21.65 -5.45
CA ASP A 436 19.59 -23.08 -5.67
C ASP A 436 19.43 -23.48 -7.14
N ALA A 437 18.40 -22.95 -7.81
CA ALA A 437 18.19 -23.19 -9.25
C ALA A 437 19.32 -22.58 -10.09
N LEU A 438 19.74 -21.36 -9.75
CA LEU A 438 20.84 -20.69 -10.43
C LEU A 438 22.19 -21.39 -10.19
N ALA A 439 22.45 -21.85 -8.97
CA ALA A 439 23.67 -22.58 -8.61
C ALA A 439 23.81 -23.91 -9.37
N LYS A 440 22.70 -24.61 -9.65
CA LYS A 440 22.67 -25.83 -10.47
C LYS A 440 22.91 -25.59 -11.97
N SER A 441 22.84 -24.34 -12.42
CA SER A 441 23.07 -23.94 -13.81
C SER A 441 24.47 -23.37 -14.08
N ILE A 442 25.32 -23.35 -13.05
CA ILE A 442 26.77 -23.07 -13.11
C ILE A 442 27.49 -24.41 -13.18
#